data_AF-A0A4V1XR38-F1
#
_entry.id   AF-A0A4V1XR38-F1
#
_cell.length_a   1.000
_cell.length_b   1.000
_cell.length_c   1.000
_cell.angle_alpha   90.00
_cell.angle_beta   90.00
_cell.angle_gamma   90.00
#
_symmetry.space_group_name_H-M   'P 1'
#
loop_
_entity.id
_entity.type
_entity.pdbx_description
1 polymer ?
#
loop_
_entity_poly.entity_id
_entity_poly.type
_entity_poly.pdbx_seq_one_letter_code
_entity_poly.pdbx_strand_id
1 'polypeptide(L)'
;MGPDDEYCMQQALAEVAAGAEQKATANKWGVAESTLSTRKRGARSHAQGHQHQQTLSPLQEEELAKWILDEEAGGRTPYDFEIRQMAEYIN
;
A
#
# COMPACT_ATOMS: atom_id res chain seq x y z
N MET A 1 -6.78 13.70 1.29
CA MET A 1 -6.25 12.33 1.28
C MET A 1 -4.99 12.37 2.12
N GLY A 2 -5.02 11.80 3.34
CA GLY A 2 -3.82 11.70 4.16
C GLY A 2 -2.83 10.72 3.54
N PRO A 3 -1.54 10.77 3.91
CA PRO A 3 -0.60 9.72 3.51
C PRO A 3 -1.15 8.36 3.93
N ASP A 4 -1.09 7.38 3.03
CA ASP A 4 -1.51 6.01 3.27
C ASP A 4 -0.87 5.47 4.57
N ASP A 5 -1.67 4.83 5.43
CA ASP A 5 -1.20 4.23 6.69
C ASP A 5 -0.06 3.23 6.44
N GLU A 6 -0.06 2.57 5.27
CA GLU A 6 1.00 1.67 4.87
C GLU A 6 2.30 2.41 4.54
N TYR A 7 2.22 3.58 3.92
CA TYR A 7 3.36 4.46 3.66
C TYR A 7 3.98 4.96 4.96
N CYS A 8 3.16 5.43 5.90
CA CYS A 8 3.61 5.87 7.24
C CYS A 8 4.32 4.74 7.99
N MET A 9 3.81 3.51 7.90
CA MET A 9 4.45 2.34 8.51
C MET A 9 5.77 1.95 7.85
N GLN A 10 5.87 2.01 6.52
CA GLN A 10 7.11 1.71 5.81
C GLN A 10 8.20 2.72 6.16
N GLN A 11 7.86 4.01 6.22
CA GLN A 11 8.80 5.06 6.55
C GLN A 11 9.26 4.98 8.02
N ALA A 12 8.34 4.65 8.93
CA ALA A 12 8.68 4.38 10.33
C ALA A 12 9.63 3.17 10.47
N LEU A 13 9.43 2.11 9.70
CA LEU A 13 10.33 0.95 9.69
C LEU A 13 11.72 1.31 9.16
N ALA A 14 11.81 2.11 8.11
CA ALA A 14 13.08 2.56 7.54
C ALA A 14 13.89 3.40 8.54
N GLU A 15 13.25 4.33 9.26
CA GLU A 15 13.90 5.14 10.30
C GLU A 15 14.37 4.28 11.48
N VAL A 16 13.55 3.32 11.94
CA VAL A 16 13.94 2.39 13.01
C VAL A 16 15.09 1.47 12.57
N ALA A 17 15.13 1.06 11.30
CA ALA A 17 16.23 0.29 10.75
C ALA A 17 17.53 1.12 10.64
N ALA A 18 17.41 2.43 10.38
CA ALA A 18 18.52 3.38 10.40
C ALA A 18 19.06 3.69 11.82
N GLY A 19 18.42 3.16 12.86
CA GLY A 19 18.86 3.30 14.26
C GLY A 19 18.05 4.31 15.09
N ALA A 20 16.94 4.84 14.56
CA ALA A 20 16.06 5.71 15.33
C ALA A 20 15.30 4.96 16.44
N GLU A 21 14.96 5.68 17.51
CA GLU A 21 14.21 5.13 18.63
C GLU A 21 12.76 4.83 18.23
N GLN A 22 12.33 3.58 18.43
CA GLN A 22 11.02 3.08 18.01
C GLN A 22 9.84 3.94 18.49
N LYS A 23 9.88 4.39 19.75
CA LYS A 23 8.83 5.25 20.32
C LYS A 23 8.75 6.62 19.66
N ALA A 24 9.91 7.24 19.44
CA ALA A 24 9.97 8.56 18.81
C ALA A 24 9.47 8.48 17.36
N THR A 25 9.89 7.45 16.62
CA THR A 25 9.46 7.22 15.25
C THR A 25 7.97 6.87 15.16
N ALA A 26 7.45 6.03 16.07
CA ALA A 26 6.03 5.70 16.14
C ALA A 26 5.15 6.95 16.34
N ASN A 27 5.51 7.81 17.29
CA ASN A 27 4.81 9.07 17.53
C ASN A 27 4.96 10.06 16.37
N LYS A 28 6.14 10.13 15.74
CA LYS A 28 6.42 11.02 14.60
C LYS A 28 5.55 10.69 13.39
N TRP A 29 5.39 9.40 13.08
CA TRP A 29 4.63 8.91 11.93
C TRP A 29 3.18 8.57 12.26
N GLY A 30 2.75 8.73 13.52
CA GLY A 30 1.38 8.44 13.94
C GLY A 30 1.01 6.95 13.92
N VAL A 31 2.01 6.05 13.96
CA VAL A 31 1.80 4.59 13.90
C VAL A 31 1.89 3.97 15.28
N ALA A 32 1.13 2.90 15.54
CA ALA A 32 1.18 2.21 16.82
C ALA A 32 2.53 1.51 17.04
N GLU A 33 3.16 1.74 18.20
CA GLU A 33 4.45 1.14 18.57
C GLU A 33 4.42 -0.39 18.54
N SER A 34 3.31 -0.99 18.99
CA SER A 34 3.09 -2.45 18.95
C SER A 34 3.10 -2.99 17.52
N THR A 35 2.47 -2.28 16.58
CA THR A 35 2.47 -2.61 15.14
C THR A 35 3.86 -2.48 14.54
N LEU A 36 4.58 -1.40 14.87
CA LEU A 36 5.95 -1.16 14.42
C LEU A 36 6.92 -2.25 14.90
N SER A 37 6.83 -2.62 16.19
CA SER A 37 7.61 -3.71 16.79
C SER A 37 7.30 -5.07 16.17
N THR A 38 6.01 -5.34 15.92
CA THR A 38 5.56 -6.59 15.28
C THR A 38 6.06 -6.69 13.84
N ARG A 39 5.97 -5.62 13.04
CA ARG A 39 6.52 -5.60 11.68
C ARG A 39 8.05 -5.69 11.66
N LYS A 40 8.76 -5.05 12.61
CA LYS A 40 10.23 -5.20 12.74
C LYS A 40 10.64 -6.66 12.95
N ARG A 41 9.82 -7.46 13.64
CA ARG A 41 10.07 -8.90 13.86
C ARG A 41 9.75 -9.77 12.64
N GLY A 42 9.36 -9.18 11.51
CA GLY A 42 9.06 -9.90 10.26
C GLY A 42 7.60 -10.29 10.10
N ALA A 43 6.67 -9.68 10.84
CA ALA A 43 5.25 -9.88 10.58
C ALA A 43 4.87 -9.35 9.19
N ARG A 44 4.10 -10.15 8.45
CA ARG A 44 3.61 -9.83 7.10
C ARG A 44 2.75 -8.57 7.14
N SER A 45 2.85 -7.72 6.11
CA SER A 45 1.94 -6.59 5.97
C SER A 45 0.50 -7.08 5.72
N HIS A 46 -0.49 -6.23 5.97
CA HIS A 46 -1.88 -6.55 5.64
C HIS A 46 -2.05 -6.88 4.16
N ALA A 47 -1.38 -6.13 3.27
CA ALA A 47 -1.34 -6.40 1.83
C ALA A 47 -0.80 -7.81 1.52
N GLN A 48 0.35 -8.20 2.10
CA GLN A 48 0.91 -9.54 1.91
C GLN A 48 0.06 -10.64 2.55
N GLY A 49 -0.57 -10.35 3.69
CA GLY A 49 -1.47 -11.26 4.38
C GLY A 49 -2.71 -11.57 3.55
N HIS A 50 -3.25 -10.57 2.84
CA HIS A 50 -4.45 -10.68 2.01
C HIS A 50 -4.15 -10.94 0.52
N GLN A 51 -2.88 -11.10 0.15
CA GLN A 51 -2.48 -11.41 -1.23
C GLN A 51 -3.18 -12.68 -1.77
N HIS A 52 -3.50 -13.65 -0.89
CA HIS A 52 -4.27 -14.85 -1.26
C HIS A 52 -5.76 -14.58 -1.55
N GLN A 53 -6.28 -13.39 -1.21
CA GLN A 53 -7.64 -12.94 -1.47
C GLN A 53 -7.70 -11.99 -2.67
N GLN A 54 -6.56 -11.59 -3.23
CA GLN A 54 -6.52 -10.81 -4.46
C GLN A 54 -6.97 -11.69 -5.63
N THR A 55 -7.98 -11.23 -6.36
CA THR A 55 -8.45 -11.86 -7.59
C THR A 55 -7.51 -11.63 -8.76
N LEU A 56 -6.74 -10.53 -8.72
CA LEU A 56 -5.74 -10.19 -9.71
C LEU A 56 -4.35 -10.55 -9.19
N SER A 57 -3.50 -11.06 -10.07
CA SER A 57 -2.08 -11.20 -9.77
C SER A 57 -1.43 -9.81 -9.63
N PRO A 58 -0.30 -9.69 -8.90
CA PRO A 58 0.41 -8.41 -8.76
C PRO A 58 0.76 -7.74 -10.09
N LEU A 59 1.03 -8.53 -11.13
CA LEU A 59 1.30 -8.01 -12.48
C LEU A 59 0.05 -7.38 -13.11
N GLN A 60 -1.12 -8.01 -12.92
CA GLN A 60 -2.40 -7.51 -13.43
C GLN A 60 -2.84 -6.25 -12.67
N GLU A 61 -2.57 -6.16 -11.36
CA GLU A 61 -2.78 -4.94 -10.59
C GLU A 61 -1.90 -3.79 -11.09
N GLU A 62 -0.63 -4.06 -11.44
CA GLU A 62 0.25 -3.05 -12.03
C GLU A 62 -0.25 -2.56 -13.41
N GLU A 63 -0.76 -3.46 -14.25
CA GLU A 63 -1.35 -3.08 -15.55
C GLU A 63 -2.61 -2.24 -15.37
N LEU A 64 -3.49 -2.61 -14.43
CA LEU A 64 -4.67 -1.83 -14.09
C LEU A 64 -4.32 -0.44 -13.55
N ALA A 65 -3.31 -0.36 -12.66
CA ALA A 65 -2.85 0.90 -12.12
C ALA A 65 -2.27 1.82 -13.20
N LYS A 66 -1.48 1.28 -14.14
CA LYS A 66 -0.98 2.03 -15.30
C LYS A 66 -2.12 2.58 -16.14
N TRP A 67 -3.12 1.76 -16.44
CA TRP A 67 -4.29 2.19 -17.20
C TRP A 67 -5.06 3.33 -16.51
N ILE A 68 -5.25 3.25 -15.18
CA ILE A 68 -5.88 4.33 -14.39
C ILE A 68 -5.07 5.62 -14.49
N LEU A 69 -3.74 5.54 -14.33
CA LEU A 69 -2.85 6.70 -14.41
C LEU A 69 -2.85 7.33 -15.80
N ASP A 70 -2.90 6.52 -16.86
CA ASP A 70 -2.96 6.99 -18.24
C ASP A 70 -4.30 7.71 -18.53
N GLU A 71 -5.43 7.20 -18.03
CA GLU A 71 -6.73 7.87 -18.17
C GLU A 71 -6.80 9.17 -17.36
N GLU A 72 -6.27 9.19 -16.13
CA GLU A 72 -6.16 10.44 -15.35
C GLU A 72 -5.28 11.47 -16.06
N ALA A 73 -4.17 11.05 -16.68
CA ALA A 73 -3.34 11.92 -17.50
C ALA A 73 -4.08 12.42 -18.76
N GLY A 74 -5.00 11.62 -19.29
CA GLY A 74 -5.96 12.01 -20.34
C GLY A 74 -7.06 12.97 -19.88
N GLY A 75 -7.12 13.30 -18.57
CA GLY A 75 -8.11 14.20 -17.98
C GLY A 75 -9.44 13.52 -17.65
N ARG A 76 -9.49 12.19 -17.66
CA ARG A 76 -10.68 11.40 -17.33
C ARG A 76 -10.36 10.50 -16.15
N THR A 77 -10.96 10.76 -14.99
CA THR A 77 -10.90 9.80 -13.88
C THR A 77 -11.90 8.67 -14.16
N PRO A 78 -11.45 7.42 -14.38
CA PRO A 78 -12.36 6.31 -14.64
C PRO A 78 -13.24 6.03 -13.42
N TYR A 79 -14.49 5.66 -13.67
CA TYR A 79 -15.43 5.30 -12.60
C TYR A 79 -15.14 3.89 -12.05
N ASP A 80 -15.54 3.61 -10.81
CA ASP A 80 -15.33 2.31 -10.15
C ASP A 80 -15.83 1.11 -10.98
N PHE A 81 -16.91 1.30 -11.75
CA PHE A 81 -17.43 0.26 -12.65
C PHE A 81 -16.53 0.01 -13.88
N GLU A 82 -15.87 1.05 -14.41
CA GLU A 82 -14.92 0.93 -15.54
C GLU A 82 -13.65 0.23 -15.07
N ILE A 83 -13.17 0.57 -13.87
CA ILE A 83 -12.02 -0.07 -13.23
C ILE A 83 -12.28 -1.56 -13.02
N ARG A 84 -13.47 -1.94 -12.54
CA ARG A 84 -13.83 -3.37 -12.38
C ARG A 84 -13.94 -4.11 -13.71
N GLN A 85 -14.51 -3.50 -14.74
CA GLN A 85 -14.55 -4.13 -16.07
C GLN A 85 -13.14 -4.30 -16.66
N MET A 86 -12.27 -3.30 -16.47
CA MET A 86 -10.88 -3.41 -16.89
C MET A 86 -10.14 -4.49 -16.10
N ALA A 87 -10.35 -4.57 -14.79
CA ALA A 87 -9.83 -5.66 -13.95
C ALA A 87 -10.27 -7.04 -14.46
N GLU A 88 -11.55 -7.22 -14.80
CA GLU A 88 -12.05 -8.47 -15.38
C GLU A 88 -11.46 -8.78 -16.77
N TYR A 89 -11.14 -7.75 -17.56
CA TYR A 89 -10.53 -7.90 -18.87
C TYR A 89 -9.05 -8.31 -18.82
N ILE A 90 -8.30 -7.84 -17.82
CA ILE A 90 -6.88 -8.16 -17.61
C ILE A 90 -6.71 -9.55 -16.96
N ASN A 91 -7.74 -10.07 -16.28
CA ASN A 91 -7.69 -11.35 -15.56
C ASN A 91 -7.48 -12.58 -16.47
#